data_AF-A0A8T7DBA5-F1
#
_entry.id   AF-A0A8T7DBA5-F1
#
_cell.length_a   1.000
_cell.length_b   1.000
_cell.length_c   1.000
_cell.angle_alpha   90.00
_cell.angle_beta   90.00
_cell.angle_gamma   90.00
#
_symmetry.space_group_name_H-M   'P 1'
#
loop_
_entity.id
_entity.type
_entity.pdbx_description
1 polymer ?
#
loop_
_entity_poly.entity_id
_entity_poly.type
_entity_poly.pdbx_seq_one_letter_code
_entity_poly.pdbx_strand_id
1 'polypeptide(L)'
;MNDLHDLELVIKSQIPVLLIETREEKRLLELFVRLGLKHSLPLFEWSITEGLGRTEVDFGKMTGTTEPTEVLRHIKATHKPGIFILLDFHPYLSDPLHVRLIKEIAQDHDTVPRSIILVSHNIETPAEISHLTAKFDLRLPDISTIKNMIREEATLWQKQNPGRLIQADKDALGKLANNLTGVTLQEARRLVKTAIADDGAITQSDIPAVMKAKNSLMNQENIVSFEYETEKFSDVAGLNNLKDWLKSRQKAFHATHSRIDAPKGILLLGIQGGGKSMAAKAVAGFFSVPLLRLDFATLYNKYIGETEKNLRQALQTAEVMSPCVLWIDEIEKGIAQGNSDDGVSQRILGTLLTWMAENDNKVFIVATANDIESLPPELMRKGRIDEIFFVDLPQHDVRSEIFSIHLRRRNQSPAAFDLEALADA
;
A
#
# COMPACT_ATOMS: atom_id res chain seq x y z
N MET A 1 2.42 16.12 -1.86
CA MET A 1 2.80 16.66 -0.52
C MET A 1 4.10 16.00 -0.11
N ASN A 2 5.00 16.73 0.54
CA ASN A 2 6.40 16.35 0.69
C ASN A 2 6.63 15.83 2.11
N ASP A 3 7.03 14.56 2.29
CA ASP A 3 7.34 13.98 3.61
C ASP A 3 8.30 14.87 4.42
N LEU A 4 9.19 15.59 3.73
CA LEU A 4 10.11 16.56 4.35
C LEU A 4 9.37 17.69 5.07
N HIS A 5 8.27 18.19 4.51
CA HIS A 5 7.49 19.26 5.10
C HIS A 5 6.74 18.77 6.35
N ASP A 6 6.14 17.59 6.27
CA ASP A 6 5.39 17.01 7.38
C ASP A 6 6.35 16.64 8.52
N LEU A 7 7.52 16.07 8.21
CA LEU A 7 8.58 15.79 9.18
C LEU A 7 9.13 17.08 9.81
N GLU A 8 9.26 18.15 9.01
CA GLU A 8 9.65 19.49 9.51
C GLU A 8 8.63 20.06 10.49
N LEU A 9 7.33 19.89 10.24
CA LEU A 9 6.29 20.30 11.18
C LEU A 9 6.36 19.52 12.50
N VAL A 10 6.58 18.21 12.43
CA VAL A 10 6.71 17.33 13.61
C VAL A 10 7.91 17.73 14.46
N ILE A 11 9.07 17.96 13.85
CA ILE A 11 10.27 18.39 14.58
C ILE A 11 10.07 19.78 15.20
N LYS A 12 9.39 20.69 14.49
CA LYS A 12 9.05 22.03 15.02
C LYS A 12 8.05 22.00 16.16
N SER A 13 7.22 20.96 16.26
CA SER A 13 6.27 20.80 17.36
C SER A 13 6.91 20.38 18.69
N GLN A 14 8.25 20.34 18.76
CA GLN A 14 9.03 20.05 19.99
C GLN A 14 8.65 18.73 20.67
N ILE A 15 8.32 17.73 19.85
CA ILE A 15 8.01 16.40 20.35
C ILE A 15 9.35 15.71 20.70
N PRO A 16 9.52 15.24 21.94
CA PRO A 16 10.82 14.75 22.38
C PRO A 16 11.14 13.36 21.83
N VAL A 17 10.13 12.52 21.58
CA VAL A 17 10.31 11.17 21.04
C VAL A 17 9.45 10.98 19.80
N LEU A 18 10.07 10.63 18.67
CA LEU A 18 9.38 10.32 17.43
C LEU A 18 9.54 8.84 17.11
N LEU A 19 8.44 8.16 16.82
CA LEU A 19 8.40 6.76 16.45
C LEU A 19 8.15 6.67 14.94
N ILE A 20 9.03 5.98 14.22
CA ILE A 20 8.93 5.80 12.77
C ILE A 20 9.04 4.31 12.45
N GLU A 21 7.92 3.71 12.09
CA GLU A 21 7.87 2.32 11.66
C GLU A 21 8.14 2.24 10.15
N THR A 22 9.34 1.83 9.76
CA THR A 22 9.73 1.73 8.34
C THR A 22 10.86 0.74 8.13
N ARG A 23 10.89 0.16 6.93
CA ARG A 23 12.02 -0.65 6.43
C ARG A 23 12.95 0.16 5.51
N GLU A 24 12.58 1.41 5.20
CA GLU A 24 13.33 2.29 4.30
C GLU A 24 14.30 3.21 5.09
N GLU A 25 15.15 2.64 5.95
CA GLU A 25 16.07 3.42 6.81
C GLU A 25 16.90 4.44 6.04
N LYS A 26 17.48 4.03 4.89
CA LYS A 26 18.29 4.93 4.04
C LYS A 26 17.52 6.15 3.58
N ARG A 27 16.26 5.95 3.13
CA ARG A 27 15.40 7.05 2.67
C ARG A 27 15.08 7.98 3.83
N LEU A 28 14.81 7.42 5.01
CA LEU A 28 14.54 8.19 6.21
C LEU A 28 15.75 9.03 6.64
N LEU A 29 16.94 8.41 6.68
CA LEU A 29 18.20 9.10 7.00
C LEU A 29 18.48 10.24 6.01
N GLU A 30 18.27 10.03 4.70
CA GLU A 30 18.41 11.09 3.69
C GLU A 30 17.45 12.27 3.94
N LEU A 31 16.22 12.01 4.38
CA LEU A 31 15.27 13.07 4.75
C LEU A 31 15.75 13.86 5.97
N PHE A 32 16.21 13.17 7.02
CA PHE A 32 16.74 13.83 8.21
C PHE A 32 18.02 14.61 7.94
N VAL A 33 18.93 14.12 7.07
CA VAL A 33 20.12 14.88 6.66
C VAL A 33 19.73 16.17 5.97
N ARG A 34 18.77 16.13 5.03
CA ARG A 34 18.26 17.34 4.36
C ARG A 34 17.65 18.33 5.37
N LEU A 35 16.97 17.82 6.39
CA LEU A 35 16.33 18.61 7.42
C LEU A 35 17.37 19.21 8.39
N GLY A 36 18.35 18.42 8.83
CA GLY A 36 19.47 18.85 9.67
C GLY A 36 20.24 20.00 9.01
N LEU A 37 20.61 19.84 7.74
CA LEU A 37 21.26 20.89 6.94
C LEU A 37 20.40 22.15 6.81
N LYS A 38 19.09 22.01 6.56
CA LYS A 38 18.16 23.14 6.41
C LYS A 38 18.01 23.94 7.71
N HIS A 39 18.03 23.27 8.86
CA HIS A 39 17.80 23.89 10.17
C HIS A 39 19.05 24.05 11.02
N SER A 40 20.23 23.69 10.51
CA SER A 40 21.49 23.66 11.26
C SER A 40 21.39 22.86 12.57
N LEU A 41 20.63 21.75 12.55
CA LEU A 41 20.44 20.86 13.68
C LEU A 41 21.39 19.67 13.55
N PRO A 42 22.27 19.41 14.54
CA PRO A 42 23.19 18.30 14.43
C PRO A 42 22.44 16.97 14.46
N LEU A 43 22.71 16.14 13.46
CA LEU A 43 22.13 14.80 13.32
C LEU A 43 23.12 13.74 13.80
N PHE A 44 22.62 12.85 14.65
CA PHE A 44 23.34 11.69 15.13
C PHE A 44 22.58 10.42 14.77
N GLU A 45 23.30 9.41 14.31
CA GLU A 45 22.80 8.10 13.94
C GLU A 45 23.44 7.06 14.85
N TRP A 46 22.62 6.13 15.35
CA TRP A 46 23.07 5.01 16.15
C TRP A 46 22.58 3.69 15.58
N SER A 47 23.47 2.71 15.55
CA SER A 47 23.14 1.30 15.39
C SER A 47 23.94 0.47 16.39
N ILE A 48 23.46 -0.72 16.74
CA ILE A 48 24.16 -1.60 17.67
C ILE A 48 25.56 -2.01 17.17
N THR A 49 25.74 -2.12 15.86
CA THR A 49 27.00 -2.56 15.25
C THR A 49 28.03 -1.44 15.18
N GLU A 50 27.60 -0.19 15.14
CA GLU A 50 28.48 0.92 14.81
C GLU A 50 28.54 2.02 15.89
N GLY A 51 27.61 2.01 16.84
CA GLY A 51 27.48 3.04 17.87
C GLY A 51 26.96 4.36 17.32
N LEU A 52 27.08 5.42 18.12
CA LEU A 52 26.61 6.77 17.80
C LEU A 52 27.64 7.50 16.93
N GLY A 53 27.22 7.98 15.76
CA GLY A 53 28.03 8.78 14.85
C GLY A 53 27.29 10.03 14.39
N ARG A 54 28.01 11.02 13.85
CA ARG A 54 27.39 12.18 13.19
C ARG A 54 27.17 11.88 11.71
N THR A 55 25.94 12.07 11.24
CA THR A 55 25.57 11.75 9.85
C THR A 55 26.05 12.81 8.85
N GLU A 56 26.21 14.07 9.29
CA GLU A 56 26.55 15.20 8.41
C GLU A 56 28.05 15.33 8.09
N VAL A 57 28.92 14.78 8.94
CA VAL A 57 30.37 14.95 8.82
C VAL A 57 31.09 13.67 9.24
N ASP A 58 31.99 13.18 8.39
CA ASP A 58 32.75 11.95 8.56
C ASP A 58 33.88 12.11 9.61
N PHE A 59 33.49 12.36 10.86
CA PHE A 59 34.41 12.48 12.02
C PHE A 59 34.64 11.14 12.74
N GLY A 60 34.23 10.02 12.13
CA GLY A 60 34.28 8.70 12.76
C GLY A 60 33.21 8.53 13.85
N LYS A 61 33.01 7.27 14.24
CA LYS A 61 31.95 6.88 15.19
C LYS A 61 32.46 6.96 16.63
N MET A 62 31.58 7.29 17.56
CA MET A 62 31.94 7.45 18.97
C MET A 62 32.14 6.07 19.61
N THR A 63 33.37 5.78 20.02
CA THR A 63 33.74 4.54 20.70
C THR A 63 32.97 4.35 22.01
N GLY A 64 32.53 3.13 22.30
CA GLY A 64 31.88 2.78 23.58
C GLY A 64 30.40 3.11 23.67
N THR A 65 29.76 3.47 22.55
CA THR A 65 28.32 3.77 22.49
C THR A 65 27.49 2.66 21.84
N THR A 66 28.05 1.49 21.53
CA THR A 66 27.34 0.36 20.91
C THR A 66 26.30 -0.27 21.85
N GLU A 67 26.48 -0.14 23.16
CA GLU A 67 25.53 -0.63 24.15
C GLU A 67 24.32 0.33 24.27
N PRO A 68 23.07 -0.18 24.21
CA PRO A 68 21.85 0.63 24.31
C PRO A 68 21.80 1.55 25.54
N THR A 69 22.28 1.06 26.69
CA THR A 69 22.33 1.88 27.91
C THR A 69 23.34 3.03 27.77
N GLU A 70 24.48 2.80 27.15
CA GLU A 70 25.55 3.79 27.02
C GLU A 70 25.19 4.91 26.04
N VAL A 71 24.54 4.60 24.92
CA VAL A 71 24.04 5.64 24.01
C VAL A 71 23.01 6.53 24.70
N LEU A 72 22.06 5.97 25.45
CA LEU A 72 21.06 6.77 26.17
C LEU A 72 21.71 7.65 27.26
N ARG A 73 22.68 7.12 28.01
CA ARG A 73 23.46 7.92 28.97
C ARG A 73 24.21 9.06 28.28
N HIS A 74 24.79 8.80 27.11
CA HIS A 74 25.49 9.81 26.33
C HIS A 74 24.55 10.92 25.84
N ILE A 75 23.37 10.56 25.32
CA ILE A 75 22.34 11.53 24.91
C ILE A 75 21.91 12.38 26.10
N LYS A 76 21.65 11.75 27.25
CA LYS A 76 21.29 12.45 28.49
C LYS A 76 22.38 13.41 28.97
N ALA A 77 23.66 13.06 28.81
CA ALA A 77 24.79 13.91 29.17
C ALA A 77 25.05 15.04 28.15
N THR A 78 24.44 15.00 26.97
CA THR A 78 24.64 16.02 25.93
C THR A 78 23.86 17.30 26.27
N HIS A 79 24.56 18.43 26.36
CA HIS A 79 23.98 19.75 26.68
C HIS A 79 23.70 20.63 25.47
N LYS A 80 23.78 20.07 24.26
CA LYS A 80 23.50 20.77 23.01
C LYS A 80 22.23 20.20 22.36
N PRO A 81 21.45 21.02 21.65
CA PRO A 81 20.33 20.53 20.87
C PRO A 81 20.81 19.56 19.79
N GLY A 82 20.00 18.57 19.47
CA GLY A 82 20.34 17.58 18.46
C GLY A 82 19.25 16.54 18.23
N ILE A 83 19.29 15.92 17.06
CA ILE A 83 18.41 14.82 16.68
C ILE A 83 19.21 13.53 16.75
N PHE A 84 18.71 12.56 17.51
CA PHE A 84 19.35 11.26 17.73
C PHE A 84 18.46 10.16 17.15
N ILE A 85 18.88 9.60 16.01
CA ILE A 85 18.19 8.51 15.33
C ILE A 85 18.77 7.20 15.85
N LEU A 86 17.94 6.39 16.50
CA LEU A 86 18.29 5.06 16.99
C LEU A 86 17.63 4.01 16.07
N LEU A 87 18.46 3.36 15.25
CA LEU A 87 18.03 2.30 14.35
C LEU A 87 17.87 0.98 15.12
N ASP A 88 16.76 0.28 14.89
CA ASP A 88 16.41 -1.02 15.48
C ASP A 88 16.48 -1.05 17.02
N PHE A 89 16.16 0.05 17.69
CA PHE A 89 16.18 0.11 19.17
C PHE A 89 15.00 -0.63 19.84
N HIS A 90 13.98 -1.02 19.07
CA HIS A 90 12.73 -1.61 19.56
C HIS A 90 12.89 -2.81 20.54
N PRO A 91 13.87 -3.73 20.42
CA PRO A 91 13.97 -4.87 21.36
C PRO A 91 14.31 -4.41 22.78
N TYR A 92 14.99 -3.27 22.89
CA TYR A 92 15.50 -2.71 24.14
C TYR A 92 14.45 -1.89 24.90
N LEU A 93 13.29 -1.62 24.30
CA LEU A 93 12.17 -0.92 24.95
C LEU A 93 11.45 -1.76 26.01
N SER A 94 11.76 -3.05 26.09
CA SER A 94 11.27 -3.94 27.15
C SER A 94 12.01 -3.75 28.48
N ASP A 95 13.21 -3.15 28.46
CA ASP A 95 14.02 -2.91 29.66
C ASP A 95 13.57 -1.62 30.38
N PRO A 96 13.12 -1.70 31.64
CA PRO A 96 12.72 -0.53 32.42
C PRO A 96 13.79 0.57 32.53
N LEU A 97 15.08 0.21 32.51
CA LEU A 97 16.18 1.17 32.55
C LEU A 97 16.19 2.04 31.28
N HIS A 98 16.03 1.43 30.10
CA HIS A 98 15.99 2.16 28.84
C HIS A 98 14.76 3.06 28.75
N VAL A 99 13.59 2.55 29.14
CA VAL A 99 12.36 3.34 29.21
C VAL A 99 12.52 4.54 30.14
N ARG A 100 13.14 4.33 31.31
CA ARG A 100 13.39 5.42 32.27
C ARG A 100 14.36 6.46 31.73
N LEU A 101 15.45 6.05 31.08
CA LEU A 101 16.42 6.97 30.49
C LEU A 101 15.81 7.80 29.35
N ILE A 102 15.05 7.16 28.44
CA ILE A 102 14.33 7.85 27.37
C ILE A 102 13.35 8.86 27.96
N LYS A 103 12.59 8.47 28.99
CA LYS A 103 11.66 9.36 29.70
C LYS A 103 12.36 10.59 30.28
N GLU A 104 13.51 10.41 30.92
CA GLU A 104 14.26 11.52 31.50
C GLU A 104 14.84 12.46 30.45
N ILE A 105 15.33 11.92 29.32
CA ILE A 105 15.78 12.75 28.19
C ILE A 105 14.59 13.55 27.62
N ALA A 106 13.44 12.89 27.45
CA ALA A 106 12.24 13.49 26.90
C ALA A 106 11.64 14.57 27.80
N GLN A 107 11.65 14.38 29.12
CA GLN A 107 11.19 15.37 30.10
C GLN A 107 12.10 16.61 30.17
N ASP A 108 13.38 16.47 29.82
CA ASP A 108 14.35 17.57 29.80
C ASP A 108 14.52 18.20 28.39
N HIS A 109 13.58 17.92 27.48
CA HIS A 109 13.57 18.44 26.11
C HIS A 109 13.36 19.97 26.06
N ASP A 110 12.51 20.51 26.94
CA ASP A 110 12.23 21.94 27.03
C ASP A 110 13.48 22.74 27.44
N THR A 111 14.38 22.13 28.21
CA THR A 111 15.66 22.73 28.63
C THR A 111 16.72 22.56 27.54
N VAL A 112 16.86 21.33 27.04
CA VAL A 112 17.86 20.96 26.02
C VAL A 112 17.15 20.17 24.92
N PRO A 113 16.87 20.79 23.75
CA PRO A 113 16.09 20.19 22.67
C PRO A 113 16.77 18.97 22.03
N ARG A 114 16.63 17.83 22.69
CA ARG A 114 17.11 16.52 22.25
C ARG A 114 15.91 15.72 21.79
N SER A 115 15.83 15.49 20.49
CA SER A 115 14.79 14.63 19.93
C SER A 115 15.37 13.24 19.73
N ILE A 116 14.71 12.23 20.30
CA ILE A 116 15.01 10.82 20.05
C ILE A 116 14.08 10.34 18.95
N ILE A 117 14.64 9.81 17.86
CA ILE A 117 13.89 9.21 16.76
C ILE A 117 14.13 7.70 16.84
N LEU A 118 13.09 6.93 17.16
CA LEU A 118 13.15 5.47 17.17
C LEU A 118 12.68 4.96 15.81
N VAL A 119 13.55 4.22 15.12
CA VAL A 119 13.30 3.70 13.78
C VAL A 119 13.38 2.17 13.82
N SER A 120 12.34 1.48 13.35
CA SER A 120 12.29 0.02 13.31
C SER A 120 11.19 -0.44 12.35
N HIS A 121 11.18 -1.73 11.99
CA HIS A 121 10.05 -2.35 11.29
C HIS A 121 8.77 -2.46 12.15
N ASN A 122 8.90 -2.50 13.49
CA ASN A 122 7.80 -2.53 14.45
C ASN A 122 8.24 -1.92 15.79
N ILE A 123 7.40 -1.09 16.43
CA ILE A 123 7.73 -0.45 17.71
C ILE A 123 6.53 -0.55 18.67
N GLU A 124 6.60 -1.48 19.61
CA GLU A 124 5.70 -1.49 20.76
C GLU A 124 6.09 -0.38 21.73
N THR A 125 5.18 0.56 21.98
CA THR A 125 5.48 1.76 22.77
C THR A 125 5.15 1.53 24.25
N PRO A 126 6.12 1.65 25.18
CA PRO A 126 5.86 1.54 26.61
C PRO A 126 4.91 2.62 27.11
N ALA A 127 4.01 2.25 28.02
CA ALA A 127 2.98 3.16 28.54
C ALA A 127 3.59 4.41 29.20
N GLU A 128 4.73 4.27 29.85
CA GLU A 128 5.42 5.31 30.61
C GLU A 128 5.90 6.49 29.76
N ILE A 129 6.17 6.26 28.47
CA ILE A 129 6.65 7.27 27.51
C ILE A 129 5.63 7.58 26.40
N SER A 130 4.53 6.84 26.31
CA SER A 130 3.49 7.02 25.28
C SER A 130 3.03 8.47 25.09
N HIS A 131 2.76 9.20 26.18
CA HIS A 131 2.34 10.61 26.16
C HIS A 131 3.44 11.60 25.74
N LEU A 132 4.70 11.16 25.66
CA LEU A 132 5.84 11.95 25.20
C LEU A 132 6.23 11.61 23.75
N THR A 133 5.49 10.70 23.12
CA THR A 133 5.80 10.21 21.77
C THR A 133 4.82 10.74 20.74
N ALA A 134 5.31 10.93 19.52
CA ALA A 134 4.46 10.96 18.33
C ALA A 134 4.85 9.86 17.36
N LYS A 135 3.90 9.47 16.51
CA LYS A 135 4.14 8.54 15.40
C LYS A 135 4.23 9.32 14.10
N PHE A 136 5.16 8.94 13.23
CA PHE A 136 5.26 9.46 11.88
C PHE A 136 5.35 8.31 10.88
N ASP A 137 4.39 8.25 9.97
CA ASP A 137 4.31 7.24 8.93
C ASP A 137 4.95 7.76 7.65
N LEU A 138 5.98 7.06 7.19
CA LEU A 138 6.65 7.38 5.94
C LEU A 138 5.73 7.00 4.76
N ARG A 139 5.38 7.97 3.92
CA ARG A 139 4.46 7.70 2.81
C ARG A 139 5.16 6.95 1.69
N LEU A 140 4.38 6.13 0.98
CA LEU A 140 4.84 5.55 -0.28
C LEU A 140 5.16 6.67 -1.28
N PRO A 141 6.18 6.47 -2.15
CA PRO A 141 6.59 7.50 -3.10
C PRO A 141 5.45 7.81 -4.07
N ASP A 142 5.22 9.10 -4.31
CA ASP A 142 4.26 9.54 -5.29
C ASP A 142 4.78 9.28 -6.72
N ILE A 143 3.88 9.39 -7.70
CA ILE A 143 4.24 9.17 -9.10
C ILE A 143 5.36 10.10 -9.58
N SER A 144 5.46 11.32 -9.03
CA SER A 144 6.47 12.29 -9.43
C SER A 144 7.87 11.86 -8.95
N THR A 145 7.96 11.36 -7.72
CA THR A 145 9.17 10.78 -7.11
C THR A 145 9.61 9.53 -7.88
N ILE A 146 8.67 8.63 -8.21
CA ILE A 146 8.97 7.43 -9.01
C ILE A 146 9.52 7.82 -10.39
N LYS A 147 8.89 8.79 -11.08
CA LYS A 147 9.38 9.28 -12.38
C LYS A 147 10.79 9.86 -12.30
N ASN A 148 11.11 10.59 -11.23
CA ASN A 148 12.44 11.14 -11.03
C ASN A 148 13.47 10.04 -10.76
N MET A 149 13.15 9.07 -9.91
CA MET A 149 14.00 7.91 -9.64
C MET A 149 14.28 7.11 -10.92
N ILE A 150 13.28 6.87 -11.78
CA ILE A 150 13.49 6.18 -13.07
C ILE A 150 14.50 6.94 -13.94
N ARG A 151 14.41 8.28 -14.01
CA ARG A 151 15.34 9.11 -14.78
C ARG A 151 16.76 9.08 -14.21
N GLU A 152 16.89 9.09 -12.89
CA GLU A 152 18.19 8.97 -12.20
C GLU A 152 18.85 7.63 -12.54
N GLU A 153 18.13 6.52 -12.41
CA GLU A 153 18.64 5.18 -12.72
C GLU A 153 19.00 5.02 -14.21
N ALA A 154 18.17 5.56 -15.11
CA ALA A 154 18.49 5.61 -16.54
C ALA A 154 19.80 6.38 -16.80
N THR A 155 20.00 7.52 -16.14
CA THR A 155 21.22 8.32 -16.29
C THR A 155 22.44 7.57 -15.75
N LEU A 156 22.31 6.88 -14.61
CA LEU A 156 23.38 6.07 -14.02
C LEU A 156 23.78 4.91 -14.94
N TRP A 157 22.80 4.20 -15.49
CA TRP A 157 23.04 3.11 -16.43
C TRP A 157 23.75 3.59 -17.70
N GLN A 158 23.35 4.73 -18.25
CA GLN A 158 23.98 5.31 -19.45
C GLN A 158 25.45 5.70 -19.21
N LYS A 159 25.78 6.20 -18.01
CA LYS A 159 27.17 6.46 -17.63
C LYS A 159 28.02 5.20 -17.55
N GLN A 160 27.43 4.09 -17.12
CA GLN A 160 28.11 2.79 -17.02
C GLN A 160 28.22 2.05 -18.36
N ASN A 161 27.36 2.39 -19.33
CA ASN A 161 27.31 1.75 -20.65
C ASN A 161 27.49 2.79 -21.78
N PRO A 162 28.70 3.38 -21.92
CA PRO A 162 28.96 4.36 -22.97
C PRO A 162 28.73 3.75 -24.36
N GLY A 163 27.89 4.40 -25.17
CA GLY A 163 27.59 3.99 -26.56
C GLY A 163 26.22 3.32 -26.76
N ARG A 164 25.50 2.97 -25.69
CA ARG A 164 24.09 2.53 -25.77
C ARG A 164 23.17 3.68 -25.38
N LEU A 165 22.24 4.06 -26.25
CA LEU A 165 21.19 5.03 -25.95
C LEU A 165 20.00 4.30 -25.35
N ILE A 166 19.51 4.80 -24.21
CA ILE A 166 18.25 4.33 -23.65
C ILE A 166 17.13 4.79 -24.58
N GLN A 167 16.49 3.84 -25.25
CA GLN A 167 15.21 4.10 -25.90
C GLN A 167 14.12 4.07 -24.82
N ALA A 168 13.73 5.25 -24.36
CA ALA A 168 12.61 5.41 -23.44
C ALA A 168 11.50 6.17 -24.16
N ASP A 169 10.42 5.46 -24.48
CA ASP A 169 9.19 6.12 -24.91
C ASP A 169 8.59 6.87 -23.71
N LYS A 170 8.22 8.13 -23.92
CA LYS A 170 7.60 8.98 -22.90
C LYS A 170 6.29 8.37 -22.37
N ASP A 171 5.57 7.64 -23.22
CA ASP A 171 4.36 6.90 -22.83
C ASP A 171 4.70 5.65 -22.00
N ALA A 172 5.73 4.89 -22.40
CA ALA A 172 6.20 3.73 -21.65
C ALA A 172 6.72 4.10 -20.25
N LEU A 173 7.46 5.21 -20.11
CA LEU A 173 7.89 5.74 -18.81
C LEU A 173 6.70 6.12 -17.92
N GLY A 174 5.67 6.74 -18.49
CA GLY A 174 4.45 7.09 -17.77
C GLY A 174 3.72 5.86 -17.24
N LYS A 175 3.56 4.85 -18.10
CA LYS A 175 2.95 3.56 -17.74
C LYS A 175 3.78 2.81 -16.70
N LEU A 176 5.10 2.75 -16.86
CA LEU A 176 5.98 2.10 -15.89
C LEU A 176 5.89 2.78 -14.51
N ALA A 177 5.93 4.11 -14.47
CA ALA A 177 5.78 4.86 -13.23
C ALA A 177 4.41 4.63 -12.57
N ASN A 178 3.32 4.61 -13.35
CA ASN A 178 1.99 4.24 -12.84
C ASN A 178 1.98 2.82 -12.27
N ASN A 179 2.65 1.87 -12.92
CA ASN A 179 2.67 0.48 -12.47
C ASN A 179 3.53 0.27 -11.23
N LEU A 180 4.49 1.16 -10.95
CA LEU A 180 5.34 1.11 -9.77
C LEU A 180 4.78 1.89 -8.57
N THR A 181 3.60 2.53 -8.67
CA THR A 181 2.95 3.11 -7.49
C THR A 181 2.54 2.02 -6.50
N GLY A 182 2.52 2.31 -5.20
CA GLY A 182 2.11 1.34 -4.18
C GLY A 182 3.23 0.42 -3.66
N VAL A 183 4.46 0.53 -4.16
CA VAL A 183 5.65 -0.11 -3.57
C VAL A 183 6.60 0.94 -2.99
N THR A 184 7.52 0.51 -2.12
CA THR A 184 8.56 1.38 -1.56
C THR A 184 9.50 1.89 -2.66
N LEU A 185 10.22 2.99 -2.39
CA LEU A 185 11.13 3.56 -3.38
C LEU A 185 12.29 2.61 -3.69
N GLN A 186 12.75 1.87 -2.68
CA GLN A 186 13.81 0.87 -2.82
C GLN A 186 13.38 -0.32 -3.68
N GLU A 187 12.15 -0.81 -3.51
CA GLU A 187 11.57 -1.85 -4.36
C GLU A 187 11.39 -1.38 -5.79
N ALA A 188 10.82 -0.18 -5.99
CA ALA A 188 10.68 0.41 -7.30
C ALA A 188 12.04 0.53 -8.01
N ARG A 189 13.07 1.00 -7.29
CA ARG A 189 14.44 1.10 -7.80
C ARG A 189 14.99 -0.26 -8.21
N ARG A 190 14.76 -1.32 -7.41
CA ARG A 190 15.17 -2.69 -7.75
C ARG A 190 14.50 -3.18 -9.03
N LEU A 191 13.19 -2.99 -9.14
CA LEU A 191 12.40 -3.39 -10.32
C LEU A 191 12.85 -2.67 -11.60
N VAL A 192 13.10 -1.36 -11.50
CA VAL A 192 13.60 -0.55 -12.61
C VAL A 192 14.99 -0.99 -13.04
N LYS A 193 15.89 -1.27 -12.08
CA LYS A 193 17.22 -1.81 -12.40
C LYS A 193 17.13 -3.12 -13.16
N THR A 194 16.26 -4.03 -12.74
CA THR A 194 16.04 -5.29 -13.48
C THR A 194 15.49 -5.05 -14.88
N ALA A 195 14.55 -4.11 -15.04
CA ALA A 195 13.98 -3.79 -16.36
C ALA A 195 15.02 -3.22 -17.32
N ILE A 196 15.91 -2.34 -16.85
CA ILE A 196 16.95 -1.71 -17.69
C ILE A 196 18.14 -2.66 -17.93
N ALA A 197 18.32 -3.71 -17.11
CA ALA A 197 19.51 -4.55 -17.13
C ALA A 197 19.70 -5.34 -18.43
N ASP A 198 18.61 -5.81 -19.05
CA ASP A 198 18.69 -6.80 -20.13
C ASP A 198 19.03 -6.18 -21.50
N ASP A 199 18.43 -5.04 -21.86
CA ASP A 199 18.60 -4.42 -23.18
C ASP A 199 18.94 -2.92 -23.14
N GLY A 200 18.91 -2.29 -21.96
CA GLY A 200 19.13 -0.85 -21.81
C GLY A 200 17.98 0.00 -22.36
N ALA A 201 16.80 -0.57 -22.58
CA ALA A 201 15.62 0.15 -23.01
C ALA A 201 14.52 0.06 -21.94
N ILE A 202 13.62 1.05 -21.93
CA ILE A 202 12.37 0.94 -21.17
C ILE A 202 11.27 0.94 -22.20
N THR A 203 10.83 -0.27 -22.57
CA THR A 203 9.84 -0.51 -23.61
C THR A 203 8.52 -0.97 -23.02
N GLN A 204 7.47 -1.03 -23.85
CA GLN A 204 6.20 -1.58 -23.41
C GLN A 204 6.26 -3.09 -23.11
N SER A 205 7.24 -3.82 -23.67
CA SER A 205 7.42 -5.26 -23.42
C SER A 205 7.95 -5.58 -22.02
N ASP A 206 8.54 -4.61 -21.32
CA ASP A 206 9.08 -4.82 -19.97
C ASP A 206 8.02 -4.70 -18.89
N ILE A 207 6.92 -3.99 -19.20
CA ILE A 207 5.82 -3.73 -18.27
C ILE A 207 5.24 -5.02 -17.67
N PRO A 208 4.94 -6.09 -18.44
CA PRO A 208 4.47 -7.35 -17.88
C PRO A 208 5.42 -7.99 -16.87
N ALA A 209 6.73 -7.98 -17.15
CA ALA A 209 7.74 -8.57 -16.27
C ALA A 209 7.87 -7.78 -14.96
N VAL A 210 7.91 -6.45 -15.05
CA VAL A 210 7.94 -5.55 -13.90
C VAL A 210 6.68 -5.70 -13.05
N MET A 211 5.50 -5.77 -13.67
CA MET A 211 4.26 -5.98 -12.95
C MET A 211 4.21 -7.34 -12.25
N LYS A 212 4.69 -8.41 -12.90
CA LYS A 212 4.79 -9.74 -12.27
C LYS A 212 5.73 -9.71 -11.07
N ALA A 213 6.89 -9.06 -11.19
CA ALA A 213 7.85 -8.95 -10.10
C ALA A 213 7.34 -8.05 -8.95
N LYS A 214 6.65 -6.95 -9.26
CA LYS A 214 5.91 -6.14 -8.27
C LYS A 214 4.87 -6.99 -7.55
N ASN A 215 4.13 -7.82 -8.27
CA ASN A 215 3.11 -8.67 -7.68
C ASN A 215 3.72 -9.67 -6.68
N SER A 216 4.84 -10.30 -7.02
CA SER A 216 5.57 -11.16 -6.09
C SER A 216 6.03 -10.42 -4.82
N LEU A 217 6.48 -9.16 -4.95
CA LEU A 217 6.83 -8.31 -3.81
C LEU A 217 5.62 -8.00 -2.93
N MET A 218 4.53 -7.53 -3.53
CA MET A 218 3.29 -7.20 -2.83
C MET A 218 2.69 -8.42 -2.14
N ASN A 219 2.71 -9.59 -2.78
CA ASN A 219 2.13 -10.82 -2.23
C ASN A 219 2.99 -11.48 -1.14
N GLN A 220 4.30 -11.22 -1.11
CA GLN A 220 5.19 -11.77 -0.08
C GLN A 220 4.96 -11.12 1.28
N GLU A 221 4.54 -9.84 1.33
CA GLU A 221 4.51 -9.08 2.58
C GLU A 221 3.19 -8.35 2.88
N ASN A 222 2.27 -8.16 1.92
CA ASN A 222 1.06 -7.36 2.14
C ASN A 222 -0.22 -8.20 2.28
N ILE A 223 -1.16 -7.67 3.06
CA ILE A 223 -2.55 -8.14 3.18
C ILE A 223 -3.34 -7.98 1.87
N VAL A 224 -2.91 -7.06 1.01
CA VAL A 224 -3.52 -6.80 -0.30
C VAL A 224 -2.71 -7.48 -1.37
N SER A 225 -3.36 -8.37 -2.12
CA SER A 225 -2.75 -9.03 -3.29
C SER A 225 -3.06 -8.26 -4.57
N PHE A 226 -2.07 -8.20 -5.46
CA PHE A 226 -2.24 -7.54 -6.75
C PHE A 226 -2.68 -8.57 -7.79
N GLU A 227 -3.75 -8.27 -8.53
CA GLU A 227 -4.26 -9.18 -9.56
C GLU A 227 -3.88 -8.66 -10.95
N TYR A 228 -2.95 -9.36 -11.60
CA TYR A 228 -2.39 -8.96 -12.91
C TYR A 228 -3.27 -9.39 -14.09
N GLU A 229 -3.99 -10.50 -13.95
CA GLU A 229 -4.91 -11.00 -14.96
C GLU A 229 -6.31 -10.41 -14.72
N THR A 230 -6.49 -9.15 -15.10
CA THR A 230 -7.83 -8.58 -15.23
C THR A 230 -8.45 -9.13 -16.51
N GLU A 231 -9.51 -9.92 -16.38
CA GLU A 231 -10.24 -10.41 -17.54
C GLU A 231 -10.82 -9.24 -18.34
N LYS A 232 -10.85 -9.36 -19.68
CA LYS A 232 -11.57 -8.36 -20.48
C LYS A 232 -13.06 -8.53 -20.22
N PHE A 233 -13.79 -7.43 -20.24
CA PHE A 233 -15.25 -7.46 -20.07
C PHE A 233 -16.00 -8.28 -21.14
N SER A 234 -15.37 -8.46 -22.31
CA SER A 234 -15.83 -9.35 -23.38
C SER A 234 -15.73 -10.83 -23.03
N ASP A 235 -14.91 -11.18 -22.04
CA ASP A 235 -14.61 -12.55 -21.69
C ASP A 235 -15.45 -13.03 -20.50
N VAL A 236 -16.29 -12.16 -19.94
CA VAL A 236 -17.30 -12.52 -18.94
C VAL A 236 -18.67 -12.55 -19.61
N ALA A 237 -19.24 -13.75 -19.72
CA ALA A 237 -20.58 -13.94 -20.28
C ALA A 237 -21.67 -13.33 -19.38
N GLY A 238 -22.76 -12.86 -19.99
CA GLY A 238 -23.88 -12.30 -19.25
C GLY A 238 -23.58 -11.00 -18.49
N LEU A 239 -24.21 -10.83 -17.32
CA LEU A 239 -24.12 -9.64 -16.45
C LEU A 239 -24.45 -8.31 -17.14
N ASN A 240 -25.33 -8.33 -18.16
CA ASN A 240 -25.64 -7.18 -19.01
C ASN A 240 -26.01 -5.91 -18.22
N ASN A 241 -26.81 -6.06 -17.15
CA ASN A 241 -27.20 -4.95 -16.28
C ASN A 241 -25.98 -4.29 -15.60
N LEU A 242 -25.03 -5.10 -15.11
CA LEU A 242 -23.77 -4.59 -14.56
C LEU A 242 -22.95 -3.89 -15.65
N LYS A 243 -22.88 -4.48 -16.86
CA LYS A 243 -22.14 -3.88 -17.97
C LYS A 243 -22.67 -2.51 -18.35
N ASP A 244 -23.98 -2.38 -18.47
CA ASP A 244 -24.60 -1.11 -18.86
C ASP A 244 -24.53 -0.07 -17.75
N TRP A 245 -24.62 -0.49 -16.48
CA TRP A 245 -24.44 0.38 -15.33
C TRP A 245 -23.02 0.94 -15.23
N LEU A 246 -21.99 0.14 -15.55
CA LEU A 246 -20.59 0.57 -15.56
C LEU A 246 -20.28 1.50 -16.73
N LYS A 247 -20.82 1.22 -17.93
CA LYS A 247 -20.65 2.07 -19.12
C LYS A 247 -21.09 3.51 -18.88
N SER A 248 -22.22 3.71 -18.20
CA SER A 248 -22.73 5.07 -17.94
C SER A 248 -21.85 5.85 -16.95
N ARG A 249 -21.05 5.16 -16.12
CA ARG A 249 -20.25 5.74 -15.04
C ARG A 249 -18.75 5.80 -15.32
N GLN A 250 -18.27 5.12 -16.36
CA GLN A 250 -16.86 5.12 -16.77
C GLN A 250 -16.30 6.54 -16.93
N LYS A 251 -17.04 7.42 -17.60
CA LYS A 251 -16.61 8.82 -17.80
C LYS A 251 -16.46 9.56 -16.47
N ALA A 252 -17.40 9.38 -15.54
CA ALA A 252 -17.36 10.02 -14.23
C ALA A 252 -16.18 9.51 -13.38
N PHE A 253 -15.88 8.20 -13.44
CA PHE A 253 -14.74 7.62 -12.72
C PHE A 253 -13.39 8.20 -13.19
N HIS A 254 -13.19 8.34 -14.50
CA HIS A 254 -11.93 8.89 -15.03
C HIS A 254 -11.84 10.41 -14.97
N ALA A 255 -12.97 11.14 -14.91
CA ALA A 255 -12.98 12.60 -14.90
C ALA A 255 -12.16 13.18 -13.74
N THR A 256 -11.23 14.11 -14.03
CA THR A 256 -10.43 14.80 -13.00
C THR A 256 -11.17 15.94 -12.33
N HIS A 257 -12.11 16.57 -13.03
CA HIS A 257 -12.96 17.66 -12.52
C HIS A 257 -14.37 17.45 -13.04
N SER A 258 -15.22 16.86 -12.21
CA SER A 258 -16.61 16.57 -12.52
C SER A 258 -17.51 17.25 -11.50
N ARG A 259 -18.66 17.79 -11.93
CA ARG A 259 -19.73 18.22 -11.02
C ARG A 259 -20.60 17.04 -10.53
N ILE A 260 -20.32 15.85 -11.06
CA ILE A 260 -21.00 14.59 -10.76
C ILE A 260 -20.06 13.75 -9.91
N ASP A 261 -20.58 13.21 -8.82
CA ASP A 261 -19.84 12.36 -7.90
C ASP A 261 -19.27 11.14 -8.63
N ALA A 262 -18.04 10.78 -8.28
CA ALA A 262 -17.42 9.57 -8.78
C ALA A 262 -18.14 8.34 -8.20
N PRO A 263 -18.33 7.27 -8.98
CA PRO A 263 -18.91 6.04 -8.46
C PRO A 263 -17.99 5.43 -7.40
N LYS A 264 -18.57 5.00 -6.28
CA LYS A 264 -17.85 4.52 -5.09
C LYS A 264 -17.68 3.01 -5.06
N GLY A 265 -18.70 2.26 -5.46
CA GLY A 265 -18.57 0.80 -5.51
C GLY A 265 -19.87 0.04 -5.73
N ILE A 266 -19.73 -1.28 -5.82
CA ILE A 266 -20.83 -2.23 -6.01
C ILE A 266 -20.67 -3.43 -5.08
N LEU A 267 -21.80 -4.08 -4.79
CA LEU A 267 -21.83 -5.38 -4.16
C LEU A 267 -22.28 -6.44 -5.17
N LEU A 268 -21.49 -7.49 -5.31
CA LEU A 268 -21.84 -8.69 -6.06
C LEU A 268 -22.34 -9.75 -5.08
N LEU A 269 -23.65 -10.00 -5.10
CA LEU A 269 -24.30 -11.04 -4.29
C LEU A 269 -24.59 -12.25 -5.15
N GLY A 270 -24.46 -13.44 -4.59
CA GLY A 270 -24.89 -14.64 -5.30
C GLY A 270 -24.25 -15.90 -4.76
N ILE A 271 -24.59 -17.04 -5.37
CA ILE A 271 -24.08 -18.33 -4.93
C ILE A 271 -22.55 -18.47 -5.13
N GLN A 272 -21.93 -19.34 -4.34
CA GLN A 272 -20.53 -19.70 -4.53
C GLN A 272 -20.33 -20.31 -5.91
N GLY A 273 -19.25 -19.93 -6.61
CA GLY A 273 -18.99 -20.40 -7.96
C GLY A 273 -19.78 -19.70 -9.08
N GLY A 274 -20.68 -18.75 -8.78
CA GLY A 274 -21.43 -17.99 -9.79
C GLY A 274 -20.62 -17.00 -10.63
N GLY A 275 -19.31 -16.92 -10.46
CA GLY A 275 -18.45 -16.01 -11.24
C GLY A 275 -18.28 -14.61 -10.66
N LYS A 276 -18.63 -14.37 -9.39
CA LYS A 276 -18.45 -13.07 -8.70
C LYS A 276 -17.00 -12.55 -8.77
N SER A 277 -16.02 -13.40 -8.48
CA SER A 277 -14.59 -13.06 -8.55
C SER A 277 -14.15 -12.68 -9.98
N MET A 278 -14.67 -13.39 -10.99
CA MET A 278 -14.40 -13.10 -12.40
C MET A 278 -15.05 -11.77 -12.83
N ALA A 279 -16.26 -11.48 -12.36
CA ALA A 279 -16.89 -10.19 -12.56
C ALA A 279 -16.07 -9.04 -11.94
N ALA A 280 -15.55 -9.20 -10.72
CA ALA A 280 -14.68 -8.20 -10.09
C ALA A 280 -13.41 -7.94 -10.92
N LYS A 281 -12.75 -9.01 -11.41
CA LYS A 281 -11.60 -8.91 -12.32
C LYS A 281 -11.93 -8.16 -13.60
N ALA A 282 -13.12 -8.43 -14.16
CA ALA A 282 -13.59 -7.76 -15.34
C ALA A 282 -13.84 -6.27 -15.09
N VAL A 283 -14.39 -5.87 -13.94
CA VAL A 283 -14.63 -4.44 -13.64
C VAL A 283 -13.33 -3.63 -13.71
N ALA A 284 -12.24 -4.17 -13.15
CA ALA A 284 -10.93 -3.53 -13.23
C ALA A 284 -10.42 -3.43 -14.68
N GLY A 285 -10.55 -4.52 -15.44
CA GLY A 285 -10.22 -4.52 -16.87
C GLY A 285 -11.05 -3.51 -17.69
N PHE A 286 -12.33 -3.35 -17.36
CA PHE A 286 -13.24 -2.40 -18.01
C PHE A 286 -12.85 -0.94 -17.74
N PHE A 287 -12.52 -0.62 -16.49
CA PHE A 287 -11.97 0.70 -16.14
C PHE A 287 -10.51 0.86 -16.58
N SER A 288 -9.84 -0.20 -17.04
CA SER A 288 -8.41 -0.16 -17.40
C SER A 288 -7.54 0.36 -16.25
N VAL A 289 -7.85 -0.08 -15.03
CA VAL A 289 -7.13 0.29 -13.81
C VAL A 289 -6.69 -0.97 -13.06
N PRO A 290 -5.70 -0.86 -12.14
CA PRO A 290 -5.23 -2.01 -11.40
C PRO A 290 -6.30 -2.60 -10.48
N LEU A 291 -6.24 -3.93 -10.26
CA LEU A 291 -7.08 -4.65 -9.30
C LEU A 291 -6.29 -5.01 -8.05
N LEU A 292 -6.79 -4.53 -6.91
CA LEU A 292 -6.31 -4.88 -5.58
C LEU A 292 -7.32 -5.82 -4.93
N ARG A 293 -6.86 -6.97 -4.46
CA ARG A 293 -7.70 -7.93 -3.74
C ARG A 293 -7.37 -7.89 -2.25
N LEU A 294 -8.37 -7.56 -1.45
CA LEU A 294 -8.36 -7.65 0.00
C LEU A 294 -9.13 -8.90 0.43
N ASP A 295 -8.40 -9.88 0.96
CA ASP A 295 -8.98 -11.09 1.52
C ASP A 295 -9.07 -10.96 3.05
N PHE A 296 -10.28 -10.86 3.58
CA PHE A 296 -10.51 -10.75 5.01
C PHE A 296 -10.01 -11.98 5.78
N ALA A 297 -10.02 -13.19 5.20
CA ALA A 297 -9.46 -14.36 5.88
C ALA A 297 -7.95 -14.19 6.17
N THR A 298 -7.21 -13.48 5.29
CA THR A 298 -5.79 -13.20 5.51
C THR A 298 -5.54 -12.13 6.56
N LEU A 299 -6.48 -11.20 6.76
CA LEU A 299 -6.42 -10.17 7.80
C LEU A 299 -6.41 -10.79 9.20
N TYR A 300 -7.27 -11.78 9.46
CA TYR A 300 -7.40 -12.41 10.78
C TYR A 300 -6.28 -13.40 11.11
N ASN A 301 -5.70 -14.06 10.10
CA ASN A 301 -4.80 -15.21 10.32
C ASN A 301 -3.36 -14.84 10.66
N LYS A 302 -2.89 -13.62 10.38
CA LYS A 302 -1.44 -13.33 10.43
C LYS A 302 -0.92 -12.78 11.76
N TYR A 303 -1.69 -12.02 12.55
CA TYR A 303 -1.22 -11.47 13.84
C TYR A 303 -2.41 -11.17 14.77
N ILE A 304 -2.58 -11.95 15.84
CA ILE A 304 -3.60 -11.71 16.86
C ILE A 304 -3.26 -10.37 17.55
N GLY A 305 -4.01 -9.31 17.25
CA GLY A 305 -3.86 -7.97 17.85
C GLY A 305 -3.57 -6.82 16.87
N GLU A 306 -3.17 -7.10 15.62
CA GLU A 306 -2.80 -6.06 14.63
C GLU A 306 -3.77 -5.94 13.44
N THR A 307 -4.90 -6.66 13.45
CA THR A 307 -5.84 -6.75 12.31
C THR A 307 -6.35 -5.39 11.83
N GLU A 308 -6.60 -4.45 12.74
CA GLU A 308 -7.07 -3.11 12.38
C GLU A 308 -5.97 -2.25 11.72
N LYS A 309 -4.72 -2.35 12.23
CA LYS A 309 -3.54 -1.70 11.61
C LYS A 309 -3.34 -2.22 10.18
N ASN A 310 -3.45 -3.53 10.02
CA ASN A 310 -3.35 -4.22 8.74
C ASN A 310 -4.43 -3.76 7.74
N LEU A 311 -5.69 -3.62 8.19
CA LEU A 311 -6.75 -3.06 7.35
C LEU A 311 -6.44 -1.61 6.94
N ARG A 312 -6.01 -0.74 7.87
CA ARG A 312 -5.67 0.64 7.52
C ARG A 312 -4.56 0.71 6.48
N GLN A 313 -3.50 -0.08 6.64
CA GLN A 313 -2.39 -0.13 5.68
C GLN A 313 -2.86 -0.64 4.30
N ALA A 314 -3.74 -1.65 4.26
CA ALA A 314 -4.35 -2.14 3.04
C ALA A 314 -5.15 -1.06 2.30
N LEU A 315 -5.99 -0.31 3.04
CA LEU A 315 -6.81 0.78 2.49
C LEU A 315 -5.94 1.95 2.01
N GLN A 316 -4.93 2.35 2.78
CA GLN A 316 -3.97 3.38 2.39
C GLN A 316 -3.20 2.99 1.11
N THR A 317 -2.85 1.72 0.97
CA THR A 317 -2.24 1.22 -0.27
C THR A 317 -3.17 1.40 -1.46
N ALA A 318 -4.47 1.14 -1.30
CA ALA A 318 -5.46 1.37 -2.35
C ALA A 318 -5.59 2.86 -2.71
N GLU A 319 -5.54 3.76 -1.74
CA GLU A 319 -5.53 5.21 -1.98
C GLU A 319 -4.32 5.66 -2.80
N VAL A 320 -3.11 5.19 -2.44
CA VAL A 320 -1.88 5.52 -3.18
C VAL A 320 -1.93 4.98 -4.61
N MET A 321 -2.60 3.84 -4.83
CA MET A 321 -2.74 3.21 -6.13
C MET A 321 -3.92 3.75 -6.97
N SER A 322 -4.67 4.71 -6.43
CA SER A 322 -5.74 5.41 -7.15
C SER A 322 -5.24 6.02 -8.48
N PRO A 323 -5.99 5.87 -9.59
CA PRO A 323 -7.29 5.19 -9.69
C PRO A 323 -7.15 3.67 -9.76
N CYS A 324 -7.94 2.93 -8.96
CA CYS A 324 -7.90 1.46 -8.93
C CYS A 324 -9.25 0.85 -8.56
N VAL A 325 -9.38 -0.46 -8.74
CA VAL A 325 -10.48 -1.26 -8.18
C VAL A 325 -9.98 -2.00 -6.94
N LEU A 326 -10.69 -1.85 -5.82
CA LEU A 326 -10.47 -2.63 -4.60
C LEU A 326 -11.54 -3.71 -4.51
N TRP A 327 -11.15 -4.95 -4.80
CA TRP A 327 -12.00 -6.12 -4.62
C TRP A 327 -11.88 -6.64 -3.19
N ILE A 328 -13.00 -6.60 -2.48
CA ILE A 328 -13.16 -7.20 -1.15
C ILE A 328 -13.86 -8.54 -1.34
N ASP A 329 -13.11 -9.62 -1.19
CA ASP A 329 -13.63 -10.97 -1.38
C ASP A 329 -14.32 -11.49 -0.11
N GLU A 330 -15.46 -12.17 -0.28
CA GLU A 330 -16.27 -12.76 0.79
C GLU A 330 -16.38 -11.87 2.04
N ILE A 331 -16.85 -10.64 1.85
CA ILE A 331 -16.87 -9.59 2.87
C ILE A 331 -17.63 -10.02 4.15
N GLU A 332 -18.61 -10.91 4.02
CA GLU A 332 -19.34 -11.51 5.13
C GLU A 332 -18.43 -12.30 6.09
N LYS A 333 -17.40 -12.99 5.60
CA LYS A 333 -16.53 -13.81 6.45
C LYS A 333 -15.70 -12.96 7.41
N GLY A 334 -15.43 -11.71 7.03
CA GLY A 334 -14.71 -10.75 7.84
C GLY A 334 -15.58 -9.87 8.74
N ILE A 335 -16.91 -9.90 8.60
CA ILE A 335 -17.81 -8.98 9.32
C ILE A 335 -18.85 -9.74 10.15
N ALA A 336 -19.28 -10.92 9.70
CA ALA A 336 -20.35 -11.69 10.29
C ALA A 336 -19.94 -12.56 11.51
N GLN A 337 -18.71 -12.45 12.03
CA GLN A 337 -18.24 -13.21 13.21
C GLN A 337 -18.75 -12.62 14.54
N GLY A 338 -20.06 -12.38 14.64
CA GLY A 338 -20.71 -11.80 15.81
C GLY A 338 -21.21 -12.85 16.81
N ASN A 339 -20.38 -13.14 17.84
CA ASN A 339 -20.74 -13.46 19.24
C ASN A 339 -19.56 -14.09 20.02
N SER A 340 -18.50 -14.53 19.33
CA SER A 340 -17.33 -15.17 19.95
C SER A 340 -16.04 -14.37 19.86
N ASP A 341 -16.03 -13.25 19.12
CA ASP A 341 -14.84 -12.46 18.80
C ASP A 341 -14.88 -11.14 19.58
N ASP A 342 -13.79 -10.78 20.29
CA ASP A 342 -13.64 -9.74 21.33
C ASP A 342 -13.83 -8.28 20.83
N GLY A 343 -14.92 -8.00 20.11
CA GLY A 343 -15.23 -6.71 19.48
C GLY A 343 -14.33 -6.34 18.29
N VAL A 344 -13.44 -7.24 17.85
CA VAL A 344 -12.48 -6.99 16.76
C VAL A 344 -13.19 -6.76 15.43
N SER A 345 -14.11 -7.65 15.06
CA SER A 345 -14.88 -7.55 13.80
C SER A 345 -15.72 -6.26 13.69
N GLN A 346 -16.25 -5.75 14.81
CA GLN A 346 -16.96 -4.46 14.83
C GLN A 346 -16.04 -3.27 14.60
N ARG A 347 -14.83 -3.28 15.19
CA ARG A 347 -13.82 -2.21 14.97
C ARG A 347 -13.32 -2.18 13.53
N ILE A 348 -13.10 -3.36 12.95
CA ILE A 348 -12.71 -3.54 11.55
C ILE A 348 -13.80 -2.98 10.62
N LEU A 349 -15.06 -3.37 10.85
CA LEU A 349 -16.21 -2.83 10.11
C LEU A 349 -16.27 -1.30 10.23
N GLY A 350 -16.14 -0.76 11.45
CA GLY A 350 -16.13 0.68 11.68
C GLY A 350 -15.04 1.40 10.88
N THR A 351 -13.81 0.88 10.91
CA THR A 351 -12.70 1.41 10.13
C THR A 351 -12.98 1.41 8.63
N LEU A 352 -13.51 0.31 8.09
CA LEU A 352 -13.87 0.22 6.68
C LEU A 352 -14.98 1.23 6.32
N LEU A 353 -16.05 1.30 7.11
CA LEU A 353 -17.19 2.19 6.84
C LEU A 353 -16.82 3.67 6.90
N THR A 354 -15.96 4.06 7.84
CA THR A 354 -15.42 5.43 7.94
C THR A 354 -14.60 5.74 6.71
N TRP A 355 -13.67 4.85 6.34
CA TRP A 355 -12.85 5.01 5.15
C TRP A 355 -13.68 5.13 3.87
N MET A 356 -14.69 4.27 3.67
CA MET A 356 -15.58 4.34 2.50
C MET A 356 -16.30 5.69 2.39
N ALA A 357 -16.67 6.29 3.52
CA ALA A 357 -17.38 7.56 3.56
C ALA A 357 -16.46 8.77 3.31
N GLU A 358 -15.23 8.74 3.83
CA GLU A 358 -14.28 9.86 3.79
C GLU A 358 -13.33 9.81 2.57
N ASN A 359 -13.22 8.66 1.90
CA ASN A 359 -12.28 8.50 0.81
C ASN A 359 -12.74 9.22 -0.48
N ASP A 360 -12.10 10.35 -0.78
CA ASP A 360 -12.29 11.12 -2.02
C ASP A 360 -11.41 10.64 -3.19
N ASN A 361 -10.54 9.64 -2.96
CA ASN A 361 -9.74 9.05 -4.02
C ASN A 361 -10.61 8.20 -4.98
N LYS A 362 -10.10 7.96 -6.19
CA LYS A 362 -10.76 7.15 -7.24
C LYS A 362 -10.54 5.66 -7.01
N VAL A 363 -10.95 5.18 -5.84
CA VAL A 363 -10.92 3.76 -5.49
C VAL A 363 -12.33 3.21 -5.63
N PHE A 364 -12.57 2.40 -6.66
CA PHE A 364 -13.87 1.77 -6.88
C PHE A 364 -13.93 0.43 -6.16
N ILE A 365 -14.86 0.28 -5.23
CA ILE A 365 -14.98 -0.93 -4.41
C ILE A 365 -15.84 -1.96 -5.12
N VAL A 366 -15.36 -3.19 -5.21
CA VAL A 366 -16.17 -4.35 -5.59
C VAL A 366 -16.19 -5.29 -4.40
N ALA A 367 -17.26 -5.30 -3.64
CA ALA A 367 -17.44 -6.28 -2.57
C ALA A 367 -18.16 -7.51 -3.12
N THR A 368 -17.78 -8.70 -2.71
CA THR A 368 -18.52 -9.93 -3.03
C THR A 368 -19.05 -10.56 -1.75
N ALA A 369 -20.28 -11.06 -1.77
CA ALA A 369 -20.81 -11.88 -0.69
C ALA A 369 -21.70 -13.03 -1.20
N ASN A 370 -21.79 -14.07 -0.39
CA ASN A 370 -22.70 -15.19 -0.64
C ASN A 370 -24.06 -15.01 0.06
N ASP A 371 -24.08 -14.33 1.21
CA ASP A 371 -25.28 -14.12 2.02
C ASP A 371 -25.43 -12.65 2.40
N ILE A 372 -26.51 -12.03 1.95
CA ILE A 372 -26.83 -10.62 2.25
C ILE A 372 -27.35 -10.44 3.68
N GLU A 373 -28.01 -11.44 4.27
CA GLU A 373 -28.64 -11.31 5.59
C GLU A 373 -27.58 -11.16 6.69
N SER A 374 -26.40 -11.74 6.45
CA SER A 374 -25.23 -11.62 7.32
C SER A 374 -24.56 -10.24 7.30
N LEU A 375 -24.90 -9.37 6.33
CA LEU A 375 -24.23 -8.10 6.13
C LEU A 375 -24.90 -6.95 6.89
N PRO A 376 -24.13 -6.08 7.54
CA PRO A 376 -24.67 -4.90 8.20
C PRO A 376 -25.29 -3.93 7.17
N PRO A 377 -26.50 -3.39 7.42
CA PRO A 377 -27.18 -2.49 6.49
C PRO A 377 -26.41 -1.19 6.24
N GLU A 378 -25.48 -0.83 7.13
CA GLU A 378 -24.57 0.31 6.99
C GLU A 378 -23.74 0.24 5.71
N LEU A 379 -23.37 -0.95 5.21
CA LEU A 379 -22.62 -1.10 3.96
C LEU A 379 -23.43 -0.63 2.74
N MET A 380 -24.76 -0.78 2.79
CA MET A 380 -25.65 -0.54 1.64
C MET A 380 -26.08 0.93 1.48
N ARG A 381 -25.54 1.84 2.30
CA ARG A 381 -25.83 3.27 2.16
C ARG A 381 -25.17 3.82 0.90
N LYS A 382 -25.94 4.55 0.07
CA LYS A 382 -25.41 5.23 -1.12
C LYS A 382 -24.27 6.16 -0.72
N GLY A 383 -23.22 6.22 -1.55
CA GLY A 383 -21.94 6.85 -1.20
C GLY A 383 -20.92 5.88 -0.58
N ARG A 384 -21.33 4.64 -0.25
CA ARG A 384 -20.44 3.52 0.11
C ARG A 384 -20.53 2.45 -0.97
N ILE A 385 -21.70 1.82 -1.07
CA ILE A 385 -22.08 0.89 -2.14
C ILE A 385 -23.20 1.55 -2.93
N ASP A 386 -22.92 1.83 -4.21
CA ASP A 386 -23.85 2.55 -5.07
C ASP A 386 -24.87 1.63 -5.72
N GLU A 387 -24.60 0.34 -5.85
CA GLU A 387 -25.54 -0.62 -6.43
C GLU A 387 -25.23 -2.06 -5.99
N ILE A 388 -26.27 -2.88 -5.98
CA ILE A 388 -26.17 -4.31 -5.68
C ILE A 388 -26.54 -5.08 -6.95
N PHE A 389 -25.67 -6.00 -7.36
CA PHE A 389 -25.90 -6.89 -8.48
C PHE A 389 -25.99 -8.33 -7.99
N PHE A 390 -27.04 -9.01 -8.39
CA PHE A 390 -27.20 -10.44 -8.14
C PHE A 390 -26.56 -11.24 -9.28
N VAL A 391 -25.73 -12.20 -8.88
CA VAL A 391 -24.95 -13.09 -9.74
C VAL A 391 -25.48 -14.51 -9.50
N ASP A 392 -26.45 -14.90 -10.30
CA ASP A 392 -27.09 -16.21 -10.24
C ASP A 392 -26.43 -17.22 -11.19
N LEU A 393 -26.92 -18.45 -11.15
CA LEU A 393 -26.62 -19.47 -12.15
C LEU A 393 -26.91 -18.95 -13.57
N PRO A 394 -26.02 -19.21 -14.53
CA PRO A 394 -26.19 -18.76 -15.90
C PRO A 394 -27.41 -19.45 -16.54
N GLN A 395 -28.24 -18.63 -17.18
CA GLN A 395 -29.31 -19.09 -18.05
C GLN A 395 -28.73 -19.70 -19.33
N HIS A 396 -29.57 -20.39 -20.09
CA HIS A 396 -29.17 -21.17 -21.26
C HIS A 396 -28.31 -20.38 -22.27
N ASP A 397 -28.75 -19.16 -22.60
CA ASP A 397 -28.05 -18.23 -23.48
C ASP A 397 -26.65 -17.87 -22.95
N VAL A 398 -26.55 -17.58 -21.65
CA VAL A 398 -25.27 -17.28 -20.98
C VAL A 398 -24.37 -18.51 -20.96
N ARG A 399 -24.91 -19.73 -20.76
CA ARG A 399 -24.12 -20.97 -20.80
C ARG A 399 -23.51 -21.20 -22.19
N SER A 400 -24.29 -21.00 -23.25
CA SER A 400 -23.82 -21.07 -24.64
C SER A 400 -22.66 -20.07 -24.89
N GLU A 401 -22.78 -18.84 -24.38
CA GLU A 401 -21.72 -17.82 -24.44
C GLU A 401 -20.46 -18.24 -23.66
N ILE A 402 -20.61 -18.79 -22.45
CA ILE A 402 -19.50 -19.31 -21.63
C ILE A 402 -18.71 -20.38 -22.39
N PHE A 403 -19.39 -21.35 -23.01
CA PHE A 403 -18.72 -22.37 -23.83
C PHE A 403 -17.94 -21.75 -24.99
N SER A 404 -18.55 -20.81 -25.71
CA SER A 404 -17.92 -20.10 -26.81
C SER A 404 -16.62 -19.40 -26.39
N ILE A 405 -16.63 -18.68 -25.27
CA ILE A 405 -15.46 -17.99 -24.72
C ILE A 405 -14.35 -18.99 -24.36
N HIS A 406 -14.70 -20.07 -23.68
CA HIS A 406 -13.75 -21.09 -23.24
C HIS A 406 -13.15 -21.91 -24.39
N LEU A 407 -13.89 -22.15 -25.46
CA LEU A 407 -13.39 -22.79 -26.68
C LEU A 407 -12.39 -21.88 -27.39
N ARG A 408 -12.71 -20.59 -27.55
CA ARG A 408 -11.78 -19.60 -28.14
C ARG A 408 -10.48 -19.49 -27.34
N ARG A 409 -10.55 -19.46 -26.00
CA ARG A 409 -9.36 -19.46 -25.12
C ARG A 409 -8.44 -20.67 -25.34
N ARG A 410 -8.99 -21.79 -25.81
CA ARG A 410 -8.26 -23.02 -26.13
C ARG A 410 -7.91 -23.14 -27.62
N ASN A 411 -8.02 -22.05 -28.38
CA ASN A 411 -7.82 -22.02 -29.83
C ASN A 411 -8.71 -23.01 -30.60
N GLN A 412 -9.90 -23.29 -30.08
CA GLN A 412 -10.92 -24.10 -30.72
C GLN A 412 -11.98 -23.19 -31.34
N SER A 413 -12.47 -23.54 -32.52
CA SER A 413 -13.56 -22.80 -33.17
C SER A 413 -14.90 -23.15 -32.51
N PRO A 414 -15.65 -22.18 -31.94
CA PRO A 414 -16.97 -22.47 -31.38
C PRO A 414 -17.95 -23.03 -32.40
N ALA A 415 -17.79 -22.69 -33.68
CA ALA A 415 -18.64 -23.19 -34.76
C ALA A 415 -18.45 -24.69 -35.05
N ALA A 416 -17.41 -25.32 -34.51
CA ALA A 416 -17.19 -26.76 -34.61
C ALA A 416 -17.97 -27.56 -33.55
N PHE A 417 -18.65 -26.88 -32.62
CA PHE A 417 -19.38 -27.48 -31.51
C PHE A 417 -20.83 -27.02 -31.52
N ASP A 418 -21.74 -27.89 -31.09
CA ASP A 418 -23.14 -27.53 -30.87
C ASP A 418 -23.27 -26.89 -29.49
N LEU A 419 -23.17 -25.56 -29.44
CA LEU A 419 -23.20 -24.80 -28.18
C LEU A 419 -24.58 -24.84 -27.50
N GLU A 420 -25.66 -24.96 -28.27
CA GLU A 420 -27.02 -25.02 -27.75
C GLU A 420 -27.23 -26.34 -27.01
N ALA A 421 -26.81 -27.46 -27.63
CA ALA A 421 -26.85 -28.77 -26.98
C ALA A 421 -25.94 -28.84 -25.74
N LEU A 422 -24.76 -28.21 -25.79
CA LEU A 422 -23.88 -28.11 -24.62
C LEU A 422 -24.48 -27.27 -23.49
N ALA A 423 -25.23 -26.23 -23.82
CA ALA A 423 -25.91 -25.37 -22.85
C ALA A 423 -27.14 -26.03 -22.20
N ASP A 424 -27.74 -27.04 -22.83
CA ASP A 424 -28.84 -27.84 -22.27
C ASP A 424 -28.39 -28.96 -21.32
N ALA A 425 -27.14 -29.40 -21.43
CA ALA A 425 -26.54 -30.42 -20.59
C ALA A 425 -26.17 -29.90 -19.20
#